data_AF-A0AAW0RFT5-F1
#
_entry.id   AF-A0AAW0RFT5-F1
#
_cell.length_a   1.000
_cell.length_b   1.000
_cell.length_c   1.000
_cell.angle_alpha   90.00
_cell.angle_beta   90.00
_cell.angle_gamma   90.00
#
_symmetry.space_group_name_H-M   'P 1'
#
loop_
_entity.id
_entity.type
_entity.pdbx_description
1 polymer ?
#
loop_
_entity_poly.entity_id
_entity_poly.type
_entity_poly.pdbx_seq_one_letter_code
_entity_poly.pdbx_strand_id
1 'polypeptide(L)'
;MEAAGYIEFDETIIRCCASPWCDDAHEKLVAKWLNIGLTEAVEAMSLAPLVEKFGMDVSEVKDLCERLRNEICTLRYHAYFN
;
A
#
# COMPACT_ATOMS: atom_id res chain seq x y z
N MET A 1 -20.28 -8.46 -4.40
CA MET A 1 -21.30 -7.58 -5.02
C MET A 1 -22.55 -8.35 -5.40
N GLU A 2 -22.44 -9.52 -6.04
CA GLU A 2 -23.60 -10.38 -6.36
C GLU A 2 -24.39 -10.81 -5.11
N ALA A 3 -23.71 -11.18 -4.02
CA ALA A 3 -24.36 -11.55 -2.76
C ALA A 3 -25.16 -10.41 -2.09
N ALA A 4 -24.90 -9.15 -2.50
CA ALA A 4 -25.66 -7.98 -2.06
C ALA A 4 -26.81 -7.61 -3.02
N GLY A 5 -27.06 -8.42 -4.06
CA GLY A 5 -28.15 -8.25 -5.03
C GLY A 5 -27.83 -7.33 -6.20
N TYR A 6 -26.59 -6.87 -6.34
CA TYR A 6 -26.17 -6.10 -7.53
C TYR A 6 -26.00 -7.04 -8.71
N ILE A 7 -26.69 -6.71 -9.81
CA ILE A 7 -26.60 -7.35 -11.12
C ILE A 7 -25.97 -6.36 -12.10
N GLU A 8 -25.11 -6.84 -13.01
CA GLU A 8 -24.38 -6.05 -14.02
C GLU A 8 -23.37 -5.03 -13.48
N PHE A 9 -22.28 -5.50 -12.85
CA PHE A 9 -21.12 -4.65 -12.58
C PHE A 9 -19.92 -5.06 -13.43
N ASP A 10 -19.12 -4.06 -13.82
CA ASP A 10 -17.85 -4.26 -14.50
C ASP A 10 -16.73 -4.34 -13.44
N GLU A 11 -15.99 -5.44 -13.44
CA GLU A 11 -14.82 -5.62 -12.59
C GLU A 11 -13.56 -5.45 -13.44
N THR A 12 -12.74 -4.46 -13.08
CA THR A 12 -11.45 -4.24 -13.72
C THR A 12 -10.32 -4.59 -12.76
N ILE A 13 -9.44 -5.49 -13.18
CA ILE A 13 -8.21 -5.82 -12.44
C ILE A 13 -7.09 -4.89 -12.94
N ILE A 14 -6.57 -4.07 -12.04
CA ILE A 14 -5.45 -3.15 -12.33
C ILE A 14 -4.21 -3.68 -11.63
N ARG A 15 -3.14 -3.91 -12.39
CA ARG A 15 -1.84 -4.25 -11.82
C ARG A 15 -1.20 -2.98 -11.24
N CYS A 16 -0.87 -3.01 -9.96
CA CYS A 16 -0.29 -1.85 -9.27
C CYS A 16 1.18 -2.07 -8.93
N CYS A 17 2.05 -1.23 -9.49
CA CYS A 17 3.45 -1.13 -9.09
C CYS A 17 3.53 -0.48 -7.69
N ALA A 18 4.36 -0.99 -6.77
CA ALA A 18 4.49 -0.43 -5.42
C ALA A 18 5.14 0.96 -5.37
N SER A 19 5.97 1.26 -6.38
CA SER A 19 6.56 2.57 -6.61
C SER A 19 6.51 2.90 -8.11
N PRO A 20 6.57 4.19 -8.51
CA PRO A 20 6.34 4.60 -9.90
C PRO A 20 7.57 4.43 -10.80
N TRP A 21 8.12 3.22 -10.84
CA TRP A 21 9.26 2.82 -11.68
C TRP A 21 8.84 2.41 -13.10
N CYS A 22 7.56 2.10 -13.30
CA CYS A 22 6.98 1.66 -14.58
C CYS A 22 7.04 2.80 -15.64
N ASP A 23 7.39 2.47 -16.88
CA ASP A 23 7.55 3.45 -17.99
C ASP A 23 6.20 3.92 -18.55
N ASP A 24 5.18 3.06 -18.51
CA ASP A 24 3.84 3.39 -18.97
C ASP A 24 3.23 4.52 -18.14
N ALA A 25 2.64 5.52 -18.83
CA ALA A 25 2.14 6.73 -18.19
C ALA A 25 0.95 6.44 -17.25
N HIS A 26 0.10 5.48 -17.60
CA HIS A 26 -1.05 5.10 -16.78
C HIS A 26 -0.60 4.28 -15.56
N GLU A 27 0.24 3.25 -15.74
CA GLU A 27 0.78 2.46 -14.63
C GLU A 27 1.55 3.35 -13.64
N LYS A 28 2.31 4.32 -14.15
CA LYS A 28 3.04 5.29 -13.31
C LYS A 28 2.10 6.19 -12.52
N LEU A 29 0.97 6.60 -13.09
CA LEU A 29 -0.04 7.40 -12.38
C LEU A 29 -0.70 6.58 -11.28
N VAL A 30 -1.10 5.34 -11.58
CA VAL A 30 -1.69 4.41 -10.60
C VAL A 30 -0.72 4.14 -9.46
N ALA A 31 0.55 3.87 -9.78
CA ALA A 31 1.59 3.62 -8.78
C ALA A 31 1.82 4.83 -7.86
N LYS A 32 1.82 6.06 -8.39
CA LYS A 32 1.92 7.29 -7.57
C LYS A 32 0.75 7.40 -6.60
N TRP A 33 -0.48 7.18 -7.07
CA TRP A 33 -1.67 7.23 -6.24
C TRP A 33 -1.63 6.19 -5.11
N LEU A 34 -1.25 4.95 -5.43
CA LEU A 34 -1.11 3.90 -4.44
C LEU A 34 -0.01 4.23 -3.43
N ASN A 35 1.13 4.75 -3.89
CA ASN A 35 2.26 5.08 -3.03
C ASN A 35 1.91 6.15 -1.99
N ILE A 36 1.16 7.18 -2.39
CA ILE A 36 0.64 8.21 -1.48
C ILE A 36 -0.29 7.55 -0.44
N GLY A 37 -1.29 6.79 -0.90
CA GLY A 37 -2.24 6.15 0.00
C GLY A 37 -1.57 5.19 0.98
N LEU A 38 -0.61 4.40 0.51
CA LEU A 38 0.15 3.45 1.33
C LEU A 38 1.01 4.19 2.37
N THR A 39 1.69 5.26 1.99
CA THR A 39 2.52 6.07 2.90
C THR A 39 1.71 6.67 4.05
N GLU A 40 0.50 7.13 3.77
CA GLU A 40 -0.41 7.68 4.79
C GLU A 40 -1.04 6.58 5.65
N ALA A 41 -1.39 5.44 5.05
CA ALA A 41 -2.11 4.37 5.75
C ALA A 41 -1.21 3.44 6.57
N VAL A 42 0.09 3.33 6.25
CA VAL A 42 0.98 2.28 6.78
C VAL A 42 1.06 2.27 8.30
N GLU A 43 1.06 3.44 8.94
CA GLU A 43 1.12 3.54 10.40
C GLU A 43 -0.17 3.03 11.04
N ALA A 44 -1.33 3.44 10.51
CA ALA A 44 -2.63 2.99 10.99
C ALA A 44 -2.82 1.47 10.79
N MET A 45 -2.35 0.94 9.66
CA MET A 45 -2.36 -0.50 9.38
C MET A 45 -1.42 -1.30 10.28
N SER A 46 -0.36 -0.68 10.81
CA SER A 46 0.69 -1.37 11.57
C SER A 46 0.48 -1.33 13.08
N LEU A 47 -0.14 -0.28 13.62
CA LEU A 47 -0.27 -0.07 15.06
C LEU A 47 -0.94 -1.24 15.79
N ALA A 48 -2.20 -1.54 15.48
CA ALA A 48 -2.93 -2.61 16.16
C ALA A 48 -2.27 -3.99 16.02
N PRO A 49 -1.90 -4.48 14.82
CA PRO A 49 -1.29 -5.81 14.71
C PRO A 49 0.07 -5.88 15.40
N LEU A 50 0.94 -4.88 15.27
CA LEU A 50 2.29 -4.95 15.85
C LEU A 50 2.29 -4.80 17.37
N VAL A 51 1.42 -3.95 17.92
CA VAL A 51 1.31 -3.79 19.37
C VAL A 51 0.56 -4.98 19.99
N GLU A 52 -0.63 -5.32 19.49
CA GLU A 52 -1.49 -6.31 20.15
C GLU A 52 -1.06 -7.75 19.90
N LYS A 53 -0.53 -8.06 18.71
CA LYS A 53 -0.13 -9.44 18.35
C LYS A 53 1.36 -9.71 18.55
N PHE A 54 2.20 -8.70 18.28
CA PHE A 54 3.64 -8.85 18.38
C PHE A 54 4.24 -8.21 19.64
N GLY A 55 3.45 -7.52 20.45
CA GLY A 55 3.89 -6.96 21.74
C GLY A 55 4.92 -5.84 21.60
N MET A 56 5.02 -5.22 20.43
CA MET A 56 5.92 -4.08 20.21
C MET A 56 5.42 -2.85 20.96
N ASP A 57 6.34 -1.98 21.39
CA ASP A 57 5.96 -0.67 21.91
C ASP A 57 5.47 0.25 20.78
N VAL A 58 4.57 1.17 21.10
CA VAL A 58 4.03 2.14 20.13
C VAL A 58 5.15 3.00 19.52
N SER A 59 6.19 3.35 20.28
CA SER A 59 7.33 4.10 19.77
C SER A 59 8.13 3.28 18.75
N GLU A 60 8.39 2.00 19.02
CA GLU A 60 9.08 1.10 18.10
C GLU A 60 8.31 0.95 16.78
N VAL A 61 6.98 0.87 16.85
CA VAL A 61 6.13 0.80 15.65
C VAL A 61 6.21 2.09 14.85
N LYS A 62 6.19 3.25 15.50
CA LYS A 62 6.30 4.55 14.81
C LYS A 62 7.65 4.72 14.12
N ASP A 63 8.74 4.38 14.80
CA ASP A 63 10.09 4.42 14.23
C ASP A 63 10.24 3.45 13.04
N LEU A 64 9.60 2.27 13.12
CA LEU A 64 9.54 1.34 11.99
C LEU A 64 8.75 1.93 10.81
N CYS A 65 7.59 2.52 11.07
CA CYS A 65 6.75 3.13 10.04
C CYS A 65 7.45 4.31 9.37
N GLU A 66 8.21 5.13 10.11
CA GLU A 66 8.98 6.23 9.53
C GLU A 66 10.05 5.74 8.56
N ARG A 67 10.79 4.67 8.91
CA ARG A 67 11.74 4.04 8.00
C ARG A 67 11.04 3.45 6.78
N LEU A 68 9.91 2.79 6.97
CA LEU A 68 9.12 2.19 5.90
C LEU A 68 8.58 3.24 4.93
N ARG A 69 8.13 4.41 5.39
CA ARG A 69 7.72 5.53 4.51
C ARG A 69 8.84 5.94 3.54
N ASN A 70 10.09 5.98 4.01
CA ASN A 70 11.24 6.28 3.16
C ASN A 70 11.52 5.15 2.14
N GLU A 71 11.36 3.89 2.55
CA GLU A 71 11.56 2.73 1.67
C GLU A 71 10.47 2.61 0.60
N ILE A 72 9.20 2.90 0.94
CA ILE A 72 8.07 2.90 -0.01
C ILE A 72 8.33 3.87 -1.18
N CYS A 73 8.96 5.02 -0.91
CA CYS A 73 9.30 6.01 -1.92
C CYS A 73 10.57 5.65 -2.74
N THR A 74 11.27 4.57 -2.39
CA THR A 74 12.52 4.18 -3.05
C THR A 74 12.24 3.47 -4.38
N LEU A 75 12.68 4.08 -5.49
CA LEU A 75 12.51 3.55 -6.85
C LEU A 75 13.41 2.34 -7.18
N ARG A 76 14.31 1.95 -6.27
CA ARG A 76 15.22 0.81 -6.47
C ARG A 76 14.45 -0.52 -6.57
N TYR A 77 13.30 -0.62 -5.93
CA TYR A 77 12.54 -1.85 -5.84
C TYR A 77 11.43 -1.88 -6.89
N HIS A 78 11.51 -2.84 -7.81
CA HIS A 78 10.50 -3.05 -8.85
C HIS A 78 9.47 -4.09 -8.41
N ALA A 79 8.72 -3.77 -7.34
CA ALA A 79 7.75 -4.68 -6.74
C ALA A 79 6.32 -4.46 -7.29
N TYR A 80 5.55 -5.55 -7.32
CA TYR A 80 4.12 -5.58 -7.60
C TYR A 80 3.39 -6.20 -6.40
N PHE A 81 2.16 -5.75 -6.15
CA PHE A 81 1.24 -6.46 -5.26
C PHE A 81 0.61 -7.64 -6.01
N ASN A 82 0.53 -8.80 -5.35
CA ASN A 82 0.01 -10.06 -5.88
C ASN A 82 -1.21 -10.51 -5.08
#